data_AF-A0AAP0RKU2-F1
#
_entry.id   AF-A0AAP0RKU2-F1
#
_cell.length_a   1.000
_cell.length_b   1.000
_cell.length_c   1.000
_cell.angle_alpha   90.00
_cell.angle_beta   90.00
_cell.angle_gamma   90.00
#
_symmetry.space_group_name_H-M   'P 1'
#
loop_
_entity.id
_entity.type
_entity.pdbx_description
1 polymer ?
#
loop_
_entity_poly.entity_id
_entity_poly.type
_entity_poly.pdbx_seq_one_letter_code
_entity_poly.pdbx_strand_id
1 'polypeptide(L)'
;MLFPPFCQEKNERVEQVAHVGLNFTEEILSATAFARQLGEQMTLAKAYVIIAKEHNNLHLAWELSSKIRSCQLLLSKAAMRENPITLDEAEPIIKSLSSLIFKEQDVHYDIATTIMTMKSHIQALEERANAATVQSTVFGQMAAEALPKSLHCLNIKLIADWFKKVSLQELANERRNSPRLVDNNLYHFCIFSDNLLAVSVVSTPLSPMLTI
;
A
#
# COMPACT_ATOMS: atom_id res chain seq x y z
N MET A 1 23.24 55.52 -38.60
CA MET A 1 24.24 56.58 -38.31
C MET A 1 23.81 57.23 -37.00
N LEU A 2 24.62 57.44 -35.97
CA LEU A 2 26.04 57.27 -35.68
C LEU A 2 26.12 57.52 -34.14
N PHE A 3 26.87 56.69 -33.39
CA PHE A 3 27.34 56.90 -32.00
C PHE A 3 28.14 58.22 -31.86
N PRO A 4 28.58 58.77 -30.67
CA PRO A 4 29.02 58.09 -29.42
C PRO A 4 28.77 58.97 -28.13
N PRO A 5 29.47 58.89 -26.97
CA PRO A 5 30.56 58.00 -26.56
C PRO A 5 30.46 57.33 -25.17
N PHE A 6 31.46 56.46 -25.03
CA PHE A 6 31.95 55.66 -23.90
C PHE A 6 32.37 56.41 -22.63
N CYS A 7 32.41 55.61 -21.54
CA CYS A 7 33.25 55.66 -20.33
C CYS A 7 32.99 56.68 -19.22
N GLN A 8 32.59 56.16 -18.04
CA GLN A 8 33.50 56.20 -16.88
C GLN A 8 33.24 55.07 -15.88
N GLU A 9 34.33 54.35 -15.54
CA GLU A 9 34.44 53.28 -14.56
C GLU A 9 33.93 53.69 -13.17
N LYS A 10 33.25 52.76 -12.48
CA LYS A 10 33.20 52.78 -11.03
C LYS A 10 33.34 51.37 -10.46
N ASN A 11 34.61 51.03 -10.31
CA ASN A 11 35.26 50.31 -9.22
C ASN A 11 34.47 49.20 -8.50
N GLU A 12 35.01 48.01 -8.67
CA GLU A 12 34.77 46.74 -7.99
C GLU A 12 34.38 46.89 -6.51
N ARG A 13 33.21 46.37 -6.16
CA ARG A 13 33.07 45.65 -4.89
C ARG A 13 32.87 44.19 -5.24
N VAL A 14 33.95 43.42 -5.02
CA VAL A 14 33.92 41.97 -4.91
C VAL A 14 32.92 41.64 -3.81
N GLU A 15 31.69 41.30 -4.19
CA GLU A 15 30.83 40.50 -3.34
C GLU A 15 31.55 39.16 -3.19
N GLN A 16 32.19 38.96 -2.05
CA GLN A 16 32.57 37.63 -1.59
C GLN A 16 31.25 36.85 -1.48
N VAL A 17 30.89 36.16 -2.56
CA VAL A 17 30.05 34.99 -2.49
C VAL A 17 30.83 34.04 -1.61
N ALA A 18 30.48 34.04 -0.32
CA ALA A 18 30.92 33.02 0.61
C ALA A 18 30.49 31.70 -0.04
N HIS A 19 31.46 31.01 -0.64
CA HIS A 19 31.31 29.63 -1.01
C HIS A 19 31.12 28.92 0.33
N VAL A 20 29.86 28.78 0.74
CA VAL A 20 29.47 27.87 1.82
C VAL A 20 29.92 26.52 1.29
N GLY A 21 31.13 26.13 1.68
CA GLY A 21 31.61 24.77 1.50
C GLY A 21 30.56 23.91 2.17
N LEU A 22 29.76 23.23 1.36
CA LEU A 22 28.88 22.18 1.84
C LEU A 22 29.79 21.20 2.56
N ASN A 23 29.68 21.15 3.89
CA ASN A 23 30.41 20.23 4.75
C ASN A 23 29.92 18.81 4.44
N PHE A 24 30.39 18.26 3.33
CA PHE A 24 30.09 16.90 2.85
C PHE A 24 30.43 15.85 3.92
N THR A 25 31.42 16.16 4.77
CA THR A 25 31.85 15.32 5.89
C THR A 25 30.85 15.33 7.05
N GLU A 26 30.15 16.45 7.34
CA GLU A 26 29.10 16.50 8.37
C GLU A 26 27.83 15.77 7.91
N GLU A 27 27.51 15.83 6.61
CA GLU A 27 26.35 15.13 6.04
C GLU A 27 26.53 13.60 6.04
N ILE A 28 27.76 13.11 5.84
CA ILE A 28 28.14 11.68 5.99
C ILE A 28 28.04 11.20 7.44
N LEU A 29 28.26 12.09 8.42
CA LEU A 29 28.26 11.77 9.85
C LEU A 29 26.89 11.97 10.52
N SER A 30 25.87 12.37 9.75
CA SER A 30 24.51 12.46 10.25
C SER A 30 23.99 11.08 10.66
N ALA A 31 23.32 11.02 11.81
CA ALA A 31 22.42 9.96 12.26
C ALA A 31 21.62 9.26 11.14
N THR A 32 21.08 10.07 10.22
CA THR A 32 20.27 9.60 9.10
C THR A 32 21.10 8.96 7.99
N ALA A 33 22.38 9.33 7.89
CA ALA A 33 23.32 8.76 6.92
C ALA A 33 23.69 7.31 7.26
N PHE A 34 23.91 6.96 8.54
CA PHE A 34 24.21 5.57 8.92
C PHE A 34 23.00 4.65 8.76
N ALA A 35 21.81 5.09 9.15
CA ALA A 35 20.58 4.32 8.94
C ALA A 35 20.32 4.08 7.44
N ARG A 36 20.50 5.12 6.62
CA ARG A 36 20.41 5.02 5.15
C ARG A 36 21.46 4.07 4.59
N GLN A 37 22.73 4.21 4.97
CA GLN A 37 23.83 3.37 4.50
C GLN A 37 23.64 1.90 4.88
N LEU A 38 23.19 1.63 6.10
CA LEU A 38 22.80 0.29 6.55
C LEU A 38 21.66 -0.27 5.70
N GLY A 39 20.65 0.55 5.39
CA GLY A 39 19.55 0.20 4.49
C GLY A 39 20.01 -0.16 3.07
N GLU A 40 20.92 0.64 2.50
CA GLU A 40 21.51 0.42 1.17
C GLU A 40 22.35 -0.86 1.13
N GLN A 41 23.27 -1.04 2.09
CA GLN A 41 24.10 -2.24 2.20
C GLN A 41 23.25 -3.50 2.44
N MET A 42 22.21 -3.41 3.26
CA MET A 42 21.27 -4.51 3.48
C MET A 42 20.51 -4.87 2.20
N THR A 43 20.08 -3.87 1.42
CA THR A 43 19.36 -4.09 0.16
C THR A 43 20.26 -4.78 -0.86
N LEU A 44 21.50 -4.33 -0.98
CA LEU A 44 22.51 -4.97 -1.82
C LEU A 44 22.79 -6.41 -1.38
N ALA A 45 22.98 -6.63 -0.06
CA ALA A 45 23.22 -7.96 0.49
C ALA A 45 22.06 -8.93 0.21
N LYS A 46 20.80 -8.47 0.21
CA LYS A 46 19.64 -9.30 -0.15
C LYS A 46 19.72 -9.80 -1.59
N ALA A 47 20.21 -8.98 -2.53
CA ALA A 47 20.43 -9.41 -3.91
C ALA A 47 21.52 -10.49 -3.96
N TYR A 48 22.63 -10.30 -3.25
CA TYR A 48 23.71 -11.30 -3.20
C TYR A 48 23.32 -12.60 -2.49
N VAL A 49 22.37 -12.60 -1.55
CA VAL A 49 21.81 -13.85 -1.00
C VAL A 49 21.12 -14.67 -2.09
N ILE A 50 20.41 -14.02 -3.02
CA ILE A 50 19.75 -14.70 -4.13
C ILE A 50 20.79 -15.29 -5.07
N ILE A 51 21.80 -14.50 -5.44
CA ILE A 51 22.91 -14.93 -6.31
C ILE A 51 23.65 -16.13 -5.69
N ALA A 52 24.03 -16.03 -4.41
CA ALA A 52 24.75 -17.10 -3.71
C ALA A 52 23.93 -18.40 -3.66
N LYS A 53 22.61 -18.32 -3.47
CA LYS A 53 21.73 -19.50 -3.49
C LYS A 53 21.63 -20.14 -4.87
N GLU A 54 21.51 -19.33 -5.91
CA GLU A 54 21.45 -19.80 -7.30
C GLU A 54 22.71 -20.59 -7.66
N HIS A 55 23.87 -20.13 -7.19
CA HIS A 55 25.15 -20.77 -7.42
C HIS A 55 25.53 -21.84 -6.38
N ASN A 56 24.56 -22.30 -5.57
CA ASN A 56 24.75 -23.31 -4.51
C ASN A 56 25.75 -22.93 -3.41
N ASN A 57 26.12 -21.65 -3.28
CA ASN A 57 26.93 -21.13 -2.19
C ASN A 57 26.06 -20.83 -0.94
N LEU A 58 25.51 -21.91 -0.37
CA LEU A 58 24.58 -21.82 0.76
C LEU A 58 25.24 -21.26 2.04
N HIS A 59 26.54 -21.48 2.20
CA HIS A 59 27.30 -20.97 3.33
C HIS A 59 27.35 -19.45 3.31
N LEU A 60 27.76 -18.85 2.19
CA LEU A 60 27.78 -17.40 2.06
C LEU A 60 26.37 -16.79 2.14
N ALA A 61 25.38 -17.45 1.54
CA ALA A 61 23.99 -17.03 1.65
C ALA A 61 23.53 -16.97 3.13
N TRP A 62 23.99 -17.91 3.96
CA TRP A 62 23.73 -17.91 5.39
C TRP A 62 24.47 -16.78 6.11
N GLU A 63 25.76 -16.54 5.81
CA GLU A 63 26.56 -15.46 6.41
C GLU A 63 25.94 -14.09 6.11
N LEU A 64 25.60 -13.82 4.84
CA LEU A 64 24.89 -12.61 4.41
C LEU A 64 23.55 -12.47 5.13
N SER A 65 22.75 -13.54 5.20
CA SER A 65 21.46 -13.54 5.89
C SER A 65 21.60 -13.24 7.39
N SER A 66 22.67 -13.73 8.02
CA SER A 66 22.97 -13.45 9.44
C SER A 66 23.23 -11.95 9.65
N LYS A 67 24.09 -11.35 8.81
CA LYS A 67 24.40 -9.91 8.91
C LYS A 67 23.23 -9.02 8.53
N ILE A 68 22.37 -9.43 7.59
CA ILE A 68 21.11 -8.75 7.29
C ILE A 68 20.22 -8.69 8.54
N ARG A 69 20.07 -9.79 9.28
CA ARG A 69 19.27 -9.79 10.53
C ARG A 69 19.87 -8.86 11.59
N SER A 70 21.19 -8.83 11.74
CA SER A 70 21.87 -7.88 12.65
C SER A 70 21.58 -6.44 12.26
N CYS A 71 21.65 -6.11 10.96
CA CYS A 71 21.32 -4.79 10.43
C CYS A 71 19.85 -4.41 10.72
N GLN A 72 18.91 -5.33 10.47
CA GLN A 72 17.48 -5.12 10.75
C GLN A 72 17.22 -4.87 12.23
N LEU A 73 17.88 -5.63 13.11
CA LEU A 73 17.76 -5.44 14.55
C LEU A 73 18.28 -4.08 14.99
N LEU A 74 19.42 -3.61 14.44
CA LEU A 74 19.96 -2.30 14.76
C LEU A 74 19.03 -1.18 14.29
N LEU A 75 18.56 -1.24 13.04
CA LEU A 75 17.59 -0.27 12.50
C LEU A 75 16.30 -0.24 13.31
N SER A 76 15.76 -1.40 13.72
CA SER A 76 14.58 -1.49 14.57
C SER A 76 14.81 -0.91 15.96
N LYS A 77 15.98 -1.18 16.57
CA LYS A 77 16.33 -0.60 17.87
C LYS A 77 16.46 0.91 17.80
N ALA A 78 17.08 1.42 16.75
CA ALA A 78 17.20 2.87 16.53
C ALA A 78 15.84 3.53 16.32
N ALA A 79 14.91 2.88 15.59
CA ALA A 79 13.55 3.39 15.41
C ALA A 79 12.74 3.47 16.73
N MET A 80 13.10 2.67 17.73
CA MET A 80 12.46 2.68 19.06
C MET A 80 13.17 3.60 20.07
N ARG A 81 14.34 4.14 19.72
CA ARG A 81 15.14 5.01 20.59
C ARG A 81 15.01 6.46 20.09
N GLU A 82 15.10 7.43 21.00
CA GLU A 82 15.22 8.85 20.63
C GLU A 82 16.63 9.20 20.13
N ASN A 83 17.61 8.31 20.38
CA ASN A 83 19.00 8.51 19.98
C ASN A 83 19.29 7.87 18.62
N PRO A 84 20.10 8.55 17.78
CA PRO A 84 20.46 8.05 16.46
C PRO A 84 21.46 6.89 16.50
N ILE A 85 21.59 6.19 15.37
CA ILE A 85 22.61 5.14 15.18
C ILE A 85 23.99 5.77 15.23
N THR A 86 24.87 5.24 16.07
CA THR A 86 26.26 5.70 16.18
C THR A 86 27.17 4.96 15.20
N LEU A 87 28.34 5.54 14.92
CA LEU A 87 29.35 4.92 14.07
C LEU A 87 29.79 3.55 14.63
N ASP A 88 30.04 3.46 15.94
CA ASP A 88 30.47 2.23 16.59
C ASP A 88 29.44 1.09 16.46
N GLU A 89 28.14 1.41 16.42
CA GLU A 89 27.08 0.44 16.19
C GLU A 89 27.00 0.01 14.71
N ALA A 90 27.17 0.94 13.78
CA ALA A 90 26.99 0.71 12.34
C ALA A 90 28.22 0.08 11.65
N GLU A 91 29.41 0.57 11.97
CA GLU A 91 30.68 0.20 11.34
C GLU A 91 30.94 -1.33 11.26
N PRO A 92 30.79 -2.13 12.35
CA PRO A 92 31.08 -3.55 12.28
C PRO A 92 30.12 -4.31 11.35
N ILE A 93 28.86 -3.87 11.27
CA ILE A 93 27.85 -4.46 10.39
C ILE A 93 28.16 -4.11 8.93
N ILE A 94 28.45 -2.83 8.66
CA ILE A 94 28.79 -2.35 7.31
C ILE A 94 30.05 -3.06 6.81
N LYS A 95 31.14 -3.07 7.58
CA LYS A 95 32.38 -3.76 7.21
C LYS A 95 32.17 -5.24 6.95
N SER A 96 31.39 -5.92 7.80
CA SER A 96 31.08 -7.34 7.62
C SER A 96 30.32 -7.58 6.30
N LEU A 97 29.28 -6.79 6.03
CA LEU A 97 28.48 -6.92 4.81
C LEU A 97 29.32 -6.63 3.57
N SER A 98 30.10 -5.55 3.57
CA SER A 98 30.96 -5.20 2.43
C SER A 98 32.00 -6.28 2.14
N SER A 99 32.59 -6.89 3.17
CA SER A 99 33.53 -8.00 3.01
C SER A 99 32.88 -9.24 2.38
N LEU A 100 31.69 -9.62 2.86
CA LEU A 100 30.94 -10.77 2.31
C LEU A 100 30.49 -10.53 0.86
N ILE A 101 30.06 -9.30 0.55
CA ILE A 101 29.68 -8.89 -0.81
C ILE A 101 30.90 -8.95 -1.74
N PHE A 102 32.04 -8.43 -1.30
CA PHE A 102 33.28 -8.48 -2.10
C PHE A 102 33.71 -9.92 -2.38
N LYS A 103 33.62 -10.81 -1.37
CA LYS A 103 33.88 -12.24 -1.54
C LYS A 103 32.98 -12.89 -2.59
N GLU A 104 31.73 -12.47 -2.71
CA GLU A 104 30.82 -12.97 -3.74
C GLU A 104 31.11 -12.39 -5.13
N GLN A 105 31.52 -11.13 -5.20
CA GLN A 105 31.86 -10.47 -6.45
C GLN A 105 33.14 -11.02 -7.08
N ASP A 106 34.07 -11.52 -6.26
CA ASP A 106 35.28 -12.22 -6.71
C ASP A 106 34.96 -13.58 -7.36
N VAL A 107 33.75 -14.11 -7.13
CA VAL A 107 33.27 -15.29 -7.85
C VAL A 107 32.81 -14.85 -9.24
N HIS A 108 33.57 -15.22 -10.27
CA HIS A 108 33.32 -14.88 -11.68
C HIS A 108 32.05 -15.53 -12.25
N TYR A 109 30.87 -15.12 -11.81
CA TYR A 109 29.60 -15.57 -12.36
C TYR A 109 29.35 -15.00 -13.74
N ASP A 110 28.61 -15.75 -14.57
CA ASP A 110 28.08 -15.22 -15.82
C ASP A 110 27.02 -14.15 -15.48
N ILE A 111 27.39 -12.89 -15.72
CA ILE A 111 26.55 -11.72 -15.47
C ILE A 111 25.26 -11.79 -16.29
N ALA A 112 25.31 -12.32 -17.52
CA ALA A 112 24.12 -12.44 -18.38
C ALA A 112 23.11 -13.42 -17.78
N THR A 113 23.59 -14.58 -17.33
CA THR A 113 22.77 -15.56 -16.60
C THR A 113 22.19 -14.96 -15.31
N THR A 114 23.01 -14.25 -14.53
CA THR A 114 22.55 -13.60 -13.29
C THR A 114 21.43 -12.58 -13.55
N ILE A 115 21.58 -11.72 -14.57
CA ILE A 115 20.56 -10.75 -14.97
C ILE A 115 19.26 -11.45 -15.40
N MET A 116 19.37 -12.50 -16.21
CA MET A 116 18.21 -13.26 -16.69
C MET A 116 17.45 -13.92 -15.53
N THR A 117 18.16 -14.51 -14.57
CA THR A 117 17.56 -15.10 -13.37
C THR A 117 16.88 -14.05 -12.50
N MET A 118 17.52 -12.89 -12.28
CA MET A 118 16.89 -11.79 -11.54
C MET A 118 15.61 -11.30 -12.21
N LYS A 119 15.61 -11.18 -13.55
CA LYS A 119 14.42 -10.81 -14.32
C LYS A 119 13.28 -11.82 -14.12
N SER A 120 13.58 -13.11 -14.14
CA SER A 120 12.61 -14.18 -13.87
C SER A 120 12.01 -14.06 -12.46
N HIS A 121 12.85 -13.81 -11.45
CA HIS A 121 12.39 -13.59 -10.08
C HIS A 121 11.49 -12.35 -9.93
N ILE A 122 11.81 -11.25 -10.63
CA ILE A 122 10.98 -10.04 -10.65
C ILE A 122 9.61 -10.35 -11.24
N GLN A 123 9.56 -11.02 -12.39
CA GLN A 123 8.29 -11.40 -13.04
C GLN A 123 7.44 -12.29 -12.13
N ALA A 124 8.03 -13.31 -11.51
CA ALA A 124 7.33 -14.20 -10.59
C ALA A 124 6.82 -13.50 -9.32
N LEU A 125 7.48 -12.41 -8.89
CA LEU A 125 7.00 -11.57 -7.79
C LEU A 125 5.83 -10.67 -8.23
N GLU A 126 5.90 -10.10 -9.42
CA GLU A 126 4.86 -9.27 -10.01
C GLU A 126 3.55 -10.06 -10.22
N GLU A 127 3.65 -11.26 -10.78
CA GLU A 127 2.50 -12.16 -10.96
C GLU A 127 1.83 -12.50 -9.63
N ARG A 128 2.61 -12.78 -8.57
CA ARG A 128 2.09 -13.04 -7.23
C ARG A 128 1.44 -11.81 -6.59
N ALA A 129 2.04 -10.63 -6.76
CA ALA A 129 1.48 -9.39 -6.25
C ALA A 129 0.13 -9.09 -6.92
N ASN A 130 0.07 -9.23 -8.25
CA ASN A 130 -1.17 -9.06 -8.99
C ASN A 130 -2.26 -10.04 -8.55
N ALA A 131 -1.93 -11.33 -8.38
CA ALA A 131 -2.85 -12.33 -7.87
C ALA A 131 -3.38 -11.97 -6.47
N ALA A 132 -2.51 -11.50 -5.57
CA ALA A 132 -2.91 -11.06 -4.24
C ALA A 132 -3.82 -9.83 -4.27
N THR A 133 -3.55 -8.87 -5.16
CA THR A 133 -4.41 -7.70 -5.38
C THR A 133 -5.80 -8.13 -5.86
N VAL A 134 -5.88 -9.00 -6.87
CA VAL A 134 -7.15 -9.55 -7.37
C VAL A 134 -7.91 -10.23 -6.23
N GLN A 135 -7.24 -11.11 -5.49
CA GLN A 135 -7.85 -11.80 -4.35
C GLN A 135 -8.36 -10.83 -3.27
N SER A 136 -7.59 -9.77 -2.96
CA SER A 136 -8.00 -8.75 -1.99
C SER A 136 -9.24 -7.98 -2.45
N THR A 137 -9.36 -7.67 -3.75
CA THR A 137 -10.55 -6.99 -4.28
C THR A 137 -11.79 -7.86 -4.16
N VAL A 138 -11.68 -9.14 -4.49
CA VAL A 138 -12.79 -10.10 -4.38
C VAL A 138 -13.23 -10.28 -2.92
N PHE A 139 -12.29 -10.38 -1.97
CA PHE A 139 -12.63 -10.43 -0.55
C PHE A 139 -13.25 -9.13 -0.04
N GLY A 140 -12.77 -7.98 -0.51
CA GLY A 140 -13.39 -6.68 -0.20
C GLY A 140 -14.84 -6.62 -0.67
N GLN A 141 -15.12 -7.08 -1.89
CA GLN A 141 -16.47 -7.16 -2.42
C GLN A 141 -17.35 -8.13 -1.60
N MET A 142 -16.86 -9.35 -1.34
CA MET A 142 -17.60 -10.31 -0.50
C MET A 142 -17.91 -9.74 0.89
N ALA A 143 -16.98 -9.00 1.50
CA ALA A 143 -17.20 -8.38 2.80
C ALA A 143 -18.23 -7.23 2.74
N ALA A 144 -18.28 -6.47 1.64
CA ALA A 144 -19.26 -5.41 1.44
C ALA A 144 -20.68 -5.96 1.17
N GLU A 145 -20.78 -7.08 0.45
CA GLU A 145 -22.05 -7.76 0.16
C GLU A 145 -22.52 -8.67 1.31
N ALA A 146 -21.63 -9.04 2.23
CA ALA A 146 -21.97 -9.93 3.34
C ALA A 146 -23.00 -9.29 4.28
N LEU A 147 -24.14 -9.96 4.44
CA LEU A 147 -25.14 -9.58 5.44
C LEU A 147 -24.62 -9.89 6.85
N PRO A 148 -24.65 -8.91 7.78
CA PRO A 148 -24.45 -9.18 9.20
C PRO A 148 -25.35 -10.33 9.69
N LYS A 149 -24.84 -11.18 10.58
CA LYS A 149 -25.58 -12.34 11.11
C LYS A 149 -26.95 -11.96 11.69
N SER A 150 -27.06 -10.79 12.30
CA SER A 150 -28.33 -10.25 12.82
C SER A 150 -29.36 -10.03 11.71
N LEU A 151 -28.96 -9.47 10.55
CA LEU A 151 -29.83 -9.30 9.39
C LEU A 151 -30.20 -10.64 8.75
N HIS A 152 -29.27 -11.59 8.72
CA HIS A 152 -29.56 -12.94 8.25
C HIS A 152 -30.64 -13.63 9.11
N CYS A 153 -30.48 -13.59 10.44
CA CYS A 153 -31.49 -14.12 11.37
C CYS A 153 -32.83 -13.39 11.26
N LEU A 154 -32.82 -12.07 11.08
CA LEU A 154 -34.03 -11.27 10.85
C LEU A 154 -34.74 -11.73 9.57
N ASN A 155 -34.00 -11.93 8.48
CA ASN A 155 -34.56 -12.42 7.22
C ASN A 155 -35.24 -13.79 7.38
N ILE A 156 -34.58 -14.76 8.03
CA ILE A 156 -35.17 -16.08 8.32
C ILE A 156 -36.46 -15.93 9.15
N LYS A 157 -36.45 -15.07 10.17
CA LYS A 157 -37.63 -14.85 11.01
C LYS A 157 -38.78 -14.21 10.23
N LEU A 158 -38.50 -13.20 9.40
CA LEU A 158 -39.52 -12.56 8.56
C LEU A 158 -40.15 -13.54 7.58
N ILE A 159 -39.34 -14.40 6.94
CA ILE A 159 -39.82 -15.47 6.06
C ILE A 159 -40.71 -16.45 6.83
N ALA A 160 -40.28 -16.87 8.02
CA ALA A 160 -41.07 -17.78 8.85
C ALA A 160 -42.40 -17.15 9.30
N ASP A 161 -42.39 -15.88 9.70
CA ASP A 161 -43.59 -15.14 10.09
C ASP A 161 -44.55 -14.95 8.91
N TRP A 162 -44.02 -14.68 7.72
CA TRP A 162 -44.80 -14.56 6.48
C TRP A 162 -45.59 -15.84 6.19
N PHE A 163 -44.96 -17.00 6.30
CA PHE A 163 -45.64 -18.28 6.06
C PHE A 163 -46.66 -18.65 7.15
N LYS A 164 -46.48 -18.14 8.38
CA LYS A 164 -47.38 -18.44 9.51
C LYS A 164 -48.60 -17.53 9.58
N LYS A 165 -48.50 -16.29 9.09
CA LYS A 165 -49.54 -15.27 9.27
C LYS A 165 -50.36 -15.10 7.98
N VAL A 166 -51.46 -15.83 7.89
CA VAL A 166 -52.41 -15.78 6.76
C VAL A 166 -52.92 -14.35 6.52
N SER A 167 -53.19 -13.58 7.57
CA SER A 167 -53.64 -12.18 7.46
C SER A 167 -52.64 -11.25 6.79
N LEU A 168 -51.33 -11.50 6.92
CA LEU A 168 -50.31 -10.73 6.19
C LEU A 168 -50.32 -11.06 4.69
N GLN A 169 -50.57 -12.32 4.34
CA GLN A 169 -50.68 -12.75 2.95
C GLN A 169 -51.94 -12.19 2.29
N GLU A 170 -53.06 -12.18 3.02
CA GLU A 170 -54.32 -11.55 2.57
C GLU A 170 -54.13 -10.05 2.32
N LEU A 171 -53.58 -9.31 3.29
CA LEU A 171 -53.30 -7.87 3.14
C LEU A 171 -52.37 -7.59 1.95
N ALA A 172 -51.34 -8.41 1.76
CA ALA A 172 -50.44 -8.26 0.62
C ALA A 172 -51.12 -8.56 -0.72
N ASN A 173 -52.00 -9.56 -0.77
CA ASN A 173 -52.80 -9.87 -1.95
C ASN A 173 -53.79 -8.74 -2.27
N GLU A 174 -54.45 -8.16 -1.27
CA GLU A 174 -55.31 -6.99 -1.45
C GLU A 174 -54.53 -5.80 -2.02
N ARG A 175 -53.33 -5.54 -1.49
CA ARG A 175 -52.47 -4.45 -1.97
C ARG A 175 -52.01 -4.69 -3.41
N ARG A 176 -51.63 -5.92 -3.75
CA ARG A 176 -51.15 -6.31 -5.09
C ARG A 176 -52.26 -6.28 -6.14
N ASN A 177 -53.49 -6.59 -5.75
CA ASN A 177 -54.66 -6.55 -6.63
C ASN A 177 -55.45 -5.25 -6.50
N SER A 178 -54.84 -4.20 -5.91
CA SER A 178 -55.53 -2.93 -5.75
C SER A 178 -55.85 -2.32 -7.12
N PRO A 179 -57.10 -1.90 -7.38
CA PRO A 179 -57.47 -1.27 -8.65
C PRO A 179 -56.70 0.04 -8.89
N ARG A 180 -56.13 0.63 -7.83
CA ARG A 180 -55.25 1.80 -7.93
C ARG A 180 -53.97 1.53 -8.73
N LEU A 181 -53.47 0.29 -8.76
CA LEU A 181 -52.26 -0.07 -9.51
C LEU A 181 -52.45 -0.05 -11.04
N VAL A 182 -53.70 -0.09 -11.51
CA VAL A 182 -54.04 -0.09 -12.95
C VAL A 182 -54.77 1.19 -13.38
N ASP A 183 -54.95 2.14 -12.47
CA ASP A 183 -55.58 3.44 -12.76
C ASP A 183 -54.59 4.36 -13.49
N ASN A 184 -54.86 4.63 -14.76
CA ASN A 184 -54.05 5.51 -15.60
C ASN A 184 -54.17 7.00 -15.22
N ASN A 185 -55.11 7.37 -14.34
CA ASN A 185 -55.23 8.74 -13.84
C ASN A 185 -54.29 9.02 -12.65
N LEU A 186 -53.55 8.01 -12.17
CA LEU A 186 -52.56 8.14 -11.11
C LEU A 186 -51.14 8.12 -11.68
N TYR A 187 -50.23 8.84 -11.02
CA TYR A 187 -48.80 8.76 -11.31
C TYR A 187 -48.19 7.52 -10.64
N HIS A 188 -47.59 6.65 -11.44
CA HIS A 188 -46.91 5.45 -10.98
C HIS A 188 -45.39 5.64 -11.02
N PHE A 189 -44.71 5.33 -9.92
CA PHE A 189 -43.25 5.40 -9.82
C PHE A 189 -42.68 3.99 -9.58
N CYS A 190 -41.63 3.63 -10.31
CA CYS A 190 -40.87 2.40 -10.10
C CYS A 190 -39.49 2.73 -9.57
N ILE A 191 -39.10 2.09 -8.47
CA ILE A 191 -37.78 2.22 -7.86
C ILE A 191 -37.04 0.90 -8.04
N PHE A 192 -35.87 0.95 -8.70
CA PHE A 192 -35.00 -0.20 -8.87
C PHE A 192 -33.76 -0.02 -7.97
N SER A 193 -33.56 -0.94 -7.04
CA SER A 193 -32.36 -0.99 -6.21
C SER A 193 -32.11 -2.41 -5.72
N ASP A 194 -30.84 -2.73 -5.58
CA ASP A 194 -30.26 -3.91 -4.92
C ASP A 194 -30.37 -3.86 -3.39
N ASN A 195 -30.64 -2.70 -2.80
CA ASN A 195 -30.84 -2.53 -1.37
C ASN A 195 -32.33 -2.58 -0.99
N LEU A 196 -32.83 -3.79 -0.73
CA LEU A 196 -34.23 -4.05 -0.37
C LEU A 196 -34.69 -3.28 0.88
N LEU A 197 -33.80 -3.03 1.85
CA LEU A 197 -34.13 -2.26 3.05
C LEU A 197 -34.40 -0.79 2.70
N ALA A 198 -33.54 -0.18 1.88
CA ALA A 198 -33.71 1.19 1.42
C ALA A 198 -35.03 1.36 0.64
N VAL A 199 -35.34 0.42 -0.26
CA VAL A 199 -36.61 0.43 -1.02
C VAL A 199 -37.82 0.29 -0.11
N SER A 200 -37.75 -0.56 0.92
CA SER A 200 -38.86 -0.73 1.86
C SER A 200 -39.18 0.55 2.65
N VAL A 201 -38.17 1.31 3.08
CA VAL A 201 -38.34 2.59 3.78
C VAL A 201 -38.94 3.67 2.89
N VAL A 202 -38.53 3.74 1.62
CA VAL A 202 -39.07 4.73 0.67
C VAL A 202 -40.51 4.40 0.26
N SER A 203 -40.85 3.11 0.20
CA SER A 203 -42.18 2.64 -0.21
C SER A 203 -43.19 2.49 0.94
N THR A 204 -42.76 2.64 2.21
CA THR A 204 -43.71 2.81 3.30
C THR A 204 -44.40 4.15 3.16
N PRO A 205 -45.73 4.19 2.89
CA PRO A 205 -46.44 5.45 2.92
C PRO A 205 -46.35 5.98 4.35
N LEU A 206 -45.83 7.20 4.50
CA LEU A 206 -46.08 7.99 5.71
C LEU A 206 -47.60 8.01 5.87
N SER A 207 -48.14 7.30 6.86
CA SER A 207 -49.57 7.36 7.16
C SER A 207 -49.99 8.82 7.36
N PRO A 208 -51.24 9.18 7.04
CA PRO A 208 -51.70 10.56 7.02
C PRO A 208 -51.85 11.06 8.46
N MET A 209 -50.78 11.66 9.01
CA MET A 209 -50.90 12.60 10.12
C MET A 209 -50.97 14.01 9.55
N LEU A 210 -52.09 14.32 8.91
CA LEU A 210 -52.56 15.69 8.65
C LEU A 210 -53.99 15.60 8.11
N THR A 211 -54.92 15.41 9.03
CA THR A 211 -56.26 15.99 8.90
C THR A 211 -56.26 17.16 9.88
N ILE A 212 -56.54 18.36 9.36
CA ILE A 212 -56.77 19.61 10.10
C ILE A 212 -57.90 19.41 11.12
#